data_AF-A0A7K4I180-F1
#
_entry.id   AF-A0A7K4I180-F1
#
_cell.length_a   1.000
_cell.length_b   1.000
_cell.length_c   1.000
_cell.angle_alpha   90.00
_cell.angle_beta   90.00
_cell.angle_gamma   90.00
#
_symmetry.space_group_name_H-M   'P 1'
#
loop_
_entity.id
_entity.type
_entity.pdbx_description
1 polymer ?
#
loop_
_entity_poly.entity_id
_entity_poly.type
_entity_poly.pdbx_seq_one_letter_code
_entity_poly.pdbx_strand_id
1 'polypeptide(L)'
;MRKLLAILLFPLVATAAGEGMWQASSFGITLHHRGESMSSTPLAARQPVSGVMTLVAWRYQLIGPTPTGLRVRLCSQSRCVELDGQSGTTVAFSGVPALEPLRFIWEVPGGGRLIPPLKVQRNEVIVNYHR
;
A
#
# COMPACT_ATOMS: atom_id res chain seq x y z
N MET A 1 47.81 -18.42 41.81
CA MET A 1 46.47 -19.04 41.73
C MET A 1 45.39 -18.00 41.99
N ARG A 2 44.69 -17.53 40.94
CA ARG A 2 43.30 -17.05 41.06
C ARG A 2 42.74 -16.94 39.63
N LYS A 3 42.23 -18.05 39.10
CA LYS A 3 41.43 -18.06 37.88
C LYS A 3 40.10 -17.39 38.24
N LEU A 4 39.92 -16.13 37.88
CA LEU A 4 38.62 -15.47 37.94
C LEU A 4 37.91 -15.73 36.61
N LEU A 5 37.08 -16.76 36.67
CA LEU A 5 36.08 -17.14 35.69
C LEU A 5 34.93 -16.12 35.71
N ALA A 6 34.22 -16.05 34.58
CA ALA A 6 32.80 -15.71 34.46
C ALA A 6 32.42 -14.22 34.50
N ILE A 7 31.61 -13.66 33.59
CA ILE A 7 30.78 -14.18 32.50
C ILE A 7 30.61 -13.01 31.52
N LEU A 8 30.81 -13.27 30.23
CA LEU A 8 30.42 -12.37 29.15
C LEU A 8 28.89 -12.19 29.17
N LEU A 9 28.40 -11.05 29.65
CA LEU A 9 27.08 -10.55 29.26
C LEU A 9 27.19 -10.01 27.83
N PHE A 10 27.10 -10.89 26.85
CA PHE A 10 26.79 -10.48 25.48
C PHE A 10 25.27 -10.27 25.40
N PRO A 11 24.76 -9.04 25.19
CA PRO A 11 23.35 -8.86 24.92
C PRO A 11 23.04 -9.53 23.59
N LEU A 12 22.16 -10.53 23.61
CA LEU A 12 21.61 -11.15 22.41
C LEU A 12 20.69 -10.11 21.75
N VAL A 13 21.26 -9.21 20.96
CA VAL A 13 20.46 -8.34 20.09
C VAL A 13 19.98 -9.22 18.95
N ALA A 14 18.81 -9.85 19.13
CA ALA A 14 18.10 -10.51 18.04
C ALA A 14 17.68 -9.43 17.05
N THR A 15 18.50 -9.19 16.03
CA THR A 15 18.06 -8.42 14.88
C THR A 15 17.06 -9.30 14.14
N ALA A 16 15.83 -8.80 13.92
CA ALA A 16 14.92 -9.37 12.95
C ALA A 16 15.50 -9.13 11.54
N ALA A 17 16.58 -9.84 11.23
CA ALA A 17 17.31 -9.73 9.99
C ALA A 17 16.46 -10.36 8.88
N GLY A 18 15.64 -9.53 8.22
CA GLY A 18 14.78 -10.00 7.15
C GLY A 18 13.56 -9.12 6.93
N GLU A 19 13.04 -8.49 7.98
CA GLU A 19 11.87 -7.63 7.90
C GLU A 19 12.24 -6.19 7.50
N GLY A 20 11.33 -5.55 6.76
CA GLY A 20 11.47 -4.15 6.39
C GLY A 20 10.14 -3.53 6.01
N MET A 21 10.15 -2.22 5.83
CA MET A 21 9.00 -1.48 5.33
C MET A 21 9.41 -0.43 4.30
N TRP A 22 8.55 -0.19 3.33
CA TRP A 22 8.62 0.98 2.47
C TRP A 22 7.26 1.67 2.42
N GLN A 23 7.28 2.96 2.13
CA GLN A 23 6.06 3.75 1.97
C GLN A 23 6.19 4.68 0.77
N ALA A 24 5.06 4.96 0.13
CA ALA A 24 4.99 5.87 -0.99
C ALA A 24 3.61 6.52 -1.06
N SER A 25 3.56 7.74 -1.60
CA SER A 25 2.33 8.46 -1.86
C SER A 25 2.39 9.19 -3.20
N SER A 26 1.22 9.45 -3.78
CA SER A 26 1.06 10.28 -4.98
C SER A 26 -0.18 11.15 -4.84
N PHE A 27 -0.25 12.18 -5.69
CA PHE A 27 -1.54 12.81 -5.97
C PHE A 27 -2.49 11.80 -6.63
N GLY A 28 -3.78 12.00 -6.41
CA GLY A 28 -4.82 11.15 -6.96
C GLY A 28 -5.31 11.62 -8.34
N ILE A 29 -6.41 11.03 -8.80
CA ILE A 29 -7.05 11.33 -10.08
C ILE A 29 -8.34 12.14 -9.90
N THR A 30 -8.84 12.71 -11.00
CA THR A 30 -10.21 13.24 -11.07
C THR A 30 -11.00 12.45 -12.11
N LEU A 31 -12.15 11.91 -11.71
CA LEU A 31 -13.05 11.14 -12.56
C LEU A 31 -14.31 11.96 -12.84
N HIS A 32 -14.61 12.19 -14.12
CA HIS A 32 -15.74 13.04 -14.54
C HIS A 32 -16.97 12.25 -15.01
N HIS A 33 -16.82 10.97 -15.36
CA HIS A 33 -17.93 10.13 -15.81
C HIS A 33 -17.96 8.79 -15.10
N ARG A 34 -19.16 8.24 -14.95
CA ARG A 34 -19.35 6.85 -14.51
C ARG A 34 -18.98 5.90 -15.65
N GLY A 35 -18.60 4.68 -15.30
CA GLY A 35 -18.19 3.65 -16.25
C GLY A 35 -16.74 3.79 -16.74
N GLU A 36 -16.02 4.80 -16.24
CA GLU A 36 -14.58 4.96 -16.48
C GLU A 36 -13.79 4.32 -15.33
N SER A 37 -12.72 3.60 -15.68
CA SER A 37 -11.71 3.11 -14.73
C SER A 37 -10.41 3.85 -14.95
N MET A 38 -9.90 4.53 -13.91
CA MET A 38 -8.63 5.26 -13.98
C MET A 38 -7.62 4.72 -12.97
N SER A 39 -6.35 4.68 -13.35
CA SER A 39 -5.23 4.33 -12.46
C SER A 39 -4.54 5.58 -11.94
N SER A 40 -4.24 5.62 -10.64
CA SER A 40 -3.24 6.56 -10.10
C SER A 40 -1.83 6.22 -10.59
N THR A 41 -0.92 7.16 -10.41
CA THR A 41 0.53 6.94 -10.57
C THR A 41 0.99 5.76 -9.71
N PRO A 42 1.89 4.89 -10.20
CA PRO A 42 2.39 3.76 -9.43
C PRO A 42 3.15 4.21 -8.17
N LEU A 43 2.91 3.52 -7.06
CA LEU A 43 3.60 3.68 -5.79
C LEU A 43 4.64 2.56 -5.64
N ALA A 44 5.90 2.93 -5.50
CA ALA A 44 7.02 1.99 -5.44
C ALA A 44 8.01 2.37 -4.34
N ALA A 45 8.78 1.40 -3.86
CA ALA A 45 9.90 1.64 -2.96
C ALA A 45 10.93 2.59 -3.60
N ARG A 46 11.39 3.59 -2.84
CA ARG A 46 12.45 4.53 -3.28
C ARG A 46 13.85 4.00 -3.00
N GLN A 47 13.95 3.08 -2.05
CA GLN A 47 15.19 2.39 -1.69
C GLN A 47 15.20 0.98 -2.28
N PRO A 48 16.38 0.37 -2.48
CA PRO A 48 16.46 -1.04 -2.83
C PRO A 48 15.75 -1.91 -1.79
N VAL A 49 14.79 -2.71 -2.24
CA VAL A 49 14.04 -3.67 -1.41
C VAL A 49 14.11 -5.04 -2.06
N SER A 50 14.09 -6.08 -1.23
CA SER A 50 14.10 -7.48 -1.67
C SER A 50 13.23 -8.30 -0.73
N GLY A 51 12.82 -9.48 -1.19
CA GLY A 51 11.86 -10.33 -0.48
C GLY A 51 10.43 -10.13 -0.96
N VAL A 52 9.47 -10.47 -0.10
CA VAL A 52 8.04 -10.49 -0.41
C VAL A 52 7.23 -9.66 0.58
N MET A 53 6.16 -9.04 0.09
CA MET A 53 5.22 -8.27 0.89
C MET A 53 4.53 -9.17 1.93
N THR A 54 4.11 -8.58 3.05
CA THR A 54 3.34 -9.24 4.11
C THR A 54 2.02 -8.52 4.34
N LEU A 55 2.08 -7.36 4.99
CA LEU A 55 0.94 -6.51 5.30
C LEU A 55 1.09 -5.18 4.59
N VAL A 56 0.06 -4.81 3.84
CA VAL A 56 -0.05 -3.53 3.16
C VAL A 56 -1.12 -2.69 3.85
N ALA A 57 -0.70 -1.59 4.48
CA ALA A 57 -1.61 -0.55 4.92
C ALA A 57 -1.79 0.47 3.79
N TRP A 58 -3.00 0.99 3.65
CA TRP A 58 -3.34 1.93 2.59
C TRP A 58 -4.21 3.05 3.13
N ARG A 59 -4.12 4.21 2.49
CA ARG A 59 -5.00 5.34 2.76
C ARG A 59 -5.18 6.18 1.51
N TYR A 60 -6.35 6.76 1.36
CA TYR A 60 -6.59 7.82 0.39
C TYR A 60 -7.45 8.92 0.99
N GLN A 61 -7.47 10.07 0.33
CA GLN A 61 -8.20 11.26 0.76
C GLN A 61 -8.96 11.81 -0.44
N LEU A 62 -10.26 12.07 -0.26
CA LEU A 62 -11.11 12.66 -1.29
C LEU A 62 -11.35 14.16 -1.02
N ILE A 63 -11.50 14.91 -2.10
CA ILE A 63 -12.01 16.29 -2.06
C ILE A 63 -13.50 16.23 -2.36
N GLY A 64 -14.33 16.36 -1.32
CA GLY A 64 -15.79 16.29 -1.43
C GLY A 64 -16.37 14.92 -1.03
N PRO A 65 -17.65 14.66 -1.35
CA PRO A 65 -18.32 13.44 -0.93
C PRO A 65 -17.79 12.21 -1.66
N THR A 66 -17.88 11.04 -1.01
CA THR A 66 -17.64 9.75 -1.67
C THR A 66 -18.82 9.44 -2.59
N PRO A 67 -18.63 9.25 -3.91
CA PRO A 67 -19.72 8.89 -4.80
C PRO A 67 -20.31 7.52 -4.43
N THR A 68 -21.63 7.39 -4.52
CA THR A 68 -22.30 6.10 -4.34
C THR A 68 -21.82 5.11 -5.39
N GLY A 69 -21.42 3.92 -4.94
CA GLY A 69 -20.89 2.86 -5.79
C GLY A 69 -19.42 3.04 -6.18
N LEU A 70 -18.68 3.97 -5.55
CA LEU A 70 -17.24 4.05 -5.74
C LEU A 70 -16.58 2.70 -5.42
N ARG A 71 -15.89 2.14 -6.42
CA ARG A 71 -15.02 0.98 -6.29
C ARG A 71 -13.59 1.46 -6.34
N VAL A 72 -12.84 1.12 -5.29
CA VAL A 72 -11.40 1.38 -5.22
C VAL A 72 -10.70 0.04 -5.13
N ARG A 73 -9.72 -0.18 -6.00
CA ARG A 73 -8.88 -1.38 -5.95
C ARG A 73 -7.43 -0.99 -5.79
N LEU A 74 -6.68 -1.75 -5.00
CA LEU A 74 -5.22 -1.71 -4.99
C LEU A 74 -4.72 -2.87 -5.84
N CYS A 75 -3.78 -2.63 -6.74
CA CYS A 75 -3.26 -3.65 -7.65
C CYS A 75 -1.74 -3.69 -7.67
N SER A 76 -1.17 -4.88 -7.54
CA SER A 76 0.20 -5.21 -7.96
C SER A 76 0.20 -5.59 -9.45
N GLN A 77 1.28 -6.20 -9.97
CA GLN A 77 1.29 -6.68 -11.35
C GLN A 77 0.41 -7.92 -11.55
N SER A 78 0.28 -8.74 -10.52
CA SER A 78 -0.36 -10.06 -10.59
C SER A 78 -1.65 -10.17 -9.78
N ARG A 79 -1.97 -9.19 -8.93
CA ARG A 79 -3.09 -9.28 -7.98
C ARG A 79 -3.76 -7.94 -7.77
N CYS A 80 -5.09 -7.95 -7.65
CA CYS A 80 -5.88 -6.79 -7.27
C CYS A 80 -6.79 -7.13 -6.09
N VAL A 81 -7.03 -6.14 -5.23
CA VAL A 81 -7.83 -6.27 -4.01
C VAL A 81 -8.76 -5.06 -3.93
N GLU A 82 -10.05 -5.30 -3.68
CA GLU A 82 -11.01 -4.23 -3.43
C GLU A 82 -10.80 -3.65 -2.03
N LEU A 83 -10.92 -2.33 -1.91
CA LEU A 83 -10.66 -1.58 -0.69
C LEU A 83 -11.96 -1.06 -0.10
N ASP A 84 -12.18 -1.35 1.18
CA ASP A 84 -13.32 -0.87 1.93
C ASP A 84 -12.96 0.36 2.77
N GLY A 85 -13.59 1.50 2.47
CA GLY A 85 -13.35 2.76 3.17
C GLY A 85 -12.16 3.56 2.62
N GLN A 86 -11.72 4.60 3.34
CA GLN A 86 -10.61 5.47 2.90
C GLN A 86 -9.25 5.09 3.50
N SER A 87 -9.22 4.13 4.41
CA SER A 87 -7.99 3.59 4.97
C SER A 87 -8.21 2.19 5.52
N GLY A 88 -7.18 1.36 5.47
CA GLY A 88 -7.25 0.00 6.01
C GLY A 88 -5.92 -0.73 5.90
N THR A 89 -5.97 -2.03 6.15
CA THR A 89 -4.84 -2.95 5.99
C THR A 89 -5.29 -4.19 5.24
N THR A 90 -4.37 -4.85 4.55
CA THR A 90 -4.63 -6.11 3.87
C THR A 90 -3.39 -6.98 3.83
N VAL A 91 -3.58 -8.29 3.96
CA VAL A 91 -2.55 -9.32 3.73
C VAL A 91 -2.67 -9.95 2.34
N ALA A 92 -3.59 -9.44 1.52
CA ALA A 92 -3.87 -10.03 0.22
C ALA A 92 -2.71 -9.87 -0.76
N PHE A 93 -1.69 -9.06 -0.51
CA PHE A 93 -0.45 -9.02 -1.29
C PHE A 93 0.66 -9.92 -0.74
N SER A 94 0.37 -10.75 0.28
CA SER A 94 1.38 -11.65 0.83
C SER A 94 1.98 -12.56 -0.24
N GLY A 95 3.32 -12.65 -0.25
CA GLY A 95 4.10 -13.39 -1.25
C GLY A 95 4.39 -12.63 -2.55
N VAL A 96 3.80 -11.45 -2.77
CA VAL A 96 4.12 -10.60 -3.94
C VAL A 96 5.52 -9.99 -3.74
N PRO A 97 6.40 -9.95 -4.76
CA PRO A 97 7.73 -9.34 -4.62
C PRO A 97 7.65 -7.90 -4.09
N ALA A 98 8.43 -7.59 -3.04
CA ALA A 98 8.39 -6.30 -2.36
C ALA A 98 8.78 -5.11 -3.25
N LEU A 99 9.47 -5.37 -4.37
CA LEU A 99 9.83 -4.36 -5.38
C LEU A 99 8.67 -3.98 -6.32
N GLU A 100 7.60 -4.79 -6.37
CA GLU A 100 6.50 -4.52 -7.29
C GLU A 100 5.77 -3.23 -6.93
N PRO A 101 5.50 -2.35 -7.91
CA PRO A 101 4.72 -1.16 -7.66
C PRO A 101 3.25 -1.49 -7.42
N LEU A 102 2.62 -0.76 -6.50
CA LEU A 102 1.18 -0.82 -6.27
C LEU A 102 0.48 0.37 -6.93
N ARG A 103 -0.71 0.15 -7.49
CA ARG A 103 -1.54 1.19 -8.13
C ARG A 103 -2.93 1.19 -7.53
N PHE A 104 -3.46 2.38 -7.24
CA PHE A 104 -4.88 2.54 -6.98
C PHE A 104 -5.63 2.63 -8.30
N ILE A 105 -6.69 1.84 -8.44
CA ILE A 105 -7.64 1.86 -9.55
C ILE A 105 -8.97 2.37 -9.02
N TRP A 106 -9.54 3.35 -9.72
CA TRP A 106 -10.74 4.08 -9.32
C TRP A 106 -11.81 3.89 -10.37
N GLU A 107 -13.00 3.49 -9.95
CA GLU A 107 -14.13 3.29 -10.84
C GLU A 107 -15.43 3.65 -10.11
N VAL A 108 -16.34 4.32 -10.81
CA VAL A 108 -17.73 4.45 -10.36
C VAL A 108 -18.60 3.81 -11.45
N PRO A 109 -19.16 2.60 -11.22
CA PRO A 109 -19.96 1.91 -12.23
C PRO A 109 -21.19 2.73 -12.67
N GLY A 110 -21.69 2.40 -13.87
CA GLY A 110 -22.82 3.07 -14.52
C GLY A 110 -22.40 3.81 -15.77
N GLY A 111 -23.18 4.83 -16.16
CA GLY A 111 -22.88 5.67 -17.32
C GLY A 111 -23.27 7.13 -17.10
N GLY A 112 -22.73 8.02 -17.92
CA GLY A 112 -22.99 9.45 -17.88
C GLY A 112 -22.11 10.22 -16.89
N ARG A 113 -22.40 11.51 -16.71
CA ARG A 113 -21.58 12.42 -15.90
C ARG A 113 -21.65 12.06 -14.41
N LEU A 114 -20.50 12.14 -13.75
CA LEU A 114 -20.36 12.00 -12.30
C LEU A 114 -20.45 13.40 -11.66
N ILE A 115 -21.48 13.63 -10.85
CA ILE A 115 -21.78 14.93 -10.23
C ILE A 115 -21.96 14.74 -8.71
N PRO A 116 -21.14 15.39 -7.87
CA PRO A 116 -19.87 16.03 -8.24
C PRO A 116 -18.86 14.99 -8.78
N PRO A 117 -17.83 15.42 -9.53
CA PRO A 117 -16.78 14.51 -9.98
C PRO A 117 -16.04 13.91 -8.78
N LEU A 118 -15.56 12.68 -8.91
CA LEU A 118 -14.63 12.11 -7.94
C LEU A 118 -13.33 12.88 -8.03
N LYS A 119 -12.85 13.41 -6.90
CA LYS A 119 -11.55 14.07 -6.81
C LYS A 119 -10.75 13.41 -5.70
N VAL A 120 -9.67 12.73 -6.07
CA VAL A 120 -8.75 12.10 -5.12
C VAL A 120 -7.60 13.08 -4.86
N GLN A 121 -7.48 13.55 -3.62
CA GLN A 121 -6.43 14.46 -3.21
C GLN A 121 -5.07 13.76 -3.14
N ARG A 122 -5.05 12.61 -2.46
CA ARG A 122 -3.84 11.85 -2.15
C ARG A 122 -4.18 10.37 -2.00
N ASN A 123 -3.25 9.51 -2.37
CA ASN A 123 -3.28 8.09 -2.07
C ASN A 123 -1.89 7.63 -1.62
N GLU A 124 -1.83 6.72 -0.66
CA GLU A 124 -0.59 6.25 -0.04
C GLU A 124 -0.68 4.80 0.41
N VAL A 125 0.47 4.16 0.46
CA VAL A 125 0.65 2.81 0.99
C VAL A 125 1.84 2.76 1.92
N ILE A 126 1.75 1.87 2.89
CA ILE A 126 2.84 1.37 3.71
C ILE A 126 2.89 -0.13 3.49
N VAL A 127 4.01 -0.63 2.99
CA VAL A 127 4.20 -2.03 2.64
C VAL A 127 5.26 -2.62 3.56
N ASN A 128 4.84 -3.54 4.41
CA ASN A 128 5.74 -4.40 5.16
C ASN A 128 6.17 -5.56 4.27
N TYR A 129 7.42 -5.98 4.41
CA TYR A 129 7.99 -7.10 3.67
C TYR A 129 8.98 -7.87 4.53
N HIS A 130 9.26 -9.10 4.11
CA HIS A 130 10.35 -9.90 4.66
C HIS A 130 11.13 -10.59 3.54
N ARG A 131 12.37 -10.98 3.82
CA ARG A 131 13.23 -11.71 2.90
C ARG A 131 13.08 -13.21 3.01
#